data_AF-A0A9C6XT15-F1
#
_entry.id   AF-A0A9C6XT15-F1
#
_cell.length_a   1.000
_cell.length_b   1.000
_cell.length_c   1.000
_cell.angle_alpha   90.00
_cell.angle_beta   90.00
_cell.angle_gamma   90.00
#
_symmetry.space_group_name_H-M   'P 1'
#
loop_
_entity.id
_entity.type
_entity.pdbx_description
1 polymer ?
#
loop_
_entity_poly.entity_id
_entity_poly.type
_entity_poly.pdbx_seq_one_letter_code
_entity_poly.pdbx_strand_id
1 'polypeptide(L)'
;MANKKERKGLPVLLTLTVAALQVVHHWTGPVSVALYAAGDEWPLVQAYVRFLRRCYVPVRDRVTFHAAFPADRMPEAAAQPEQMTEILSLEAHLDCFRPEPSLKELMRQRRPETMRWRTRHGYPQNHLRNLARRTCQTEYVFLVDVDVVPSLGLAQGLNEFLKNAQCGGASAAAPPAVLPRPPRTGAGPRVGQRPGPPQCAFVIPTYELDERVRFPRNKSDLVRLAGKGLARPFHHKVFIYNQFATNFSRWQNEGDADNAPVHVAYNVTNFEFLYEPFYVARDTIPAHDERFMGYGYTRNTQVYEMFVAGVQFQVLSPAFTVHWGLQSKQARPAWRELQNNENRRHFDLFKREVAVRYRRDPLSMVQPNRASGKT
;
A
#
# COMPACT_ATOMS: atom_id res chain seq x y z
N MET A 1 11.44 14.33 19.02
CA MET A 1 10.74 13.21 19.69
C MET A 1 9.36 13.03 19.05
N ALA A 2 9.30 12.48 17.84
CA ALA A 2 8.06 12.26 17.11
C ALA A 2 7.37 10.99 17.61
N ASN A 3 6.48 11.16 18.58
CA ASN A 3 5.65 10.12 19.15
C ASN A 3 4.48 9.86 18.18
N LYS A 4 4.71 9.19 17.04
CA LYS A 4 3.66 8.62 16.18
C LYS A 4 3.04 7.43 16.92
N LYS A 5 2.24 7.80 17.91
CA LYS A 5 1.55 6.93 18.86
C LYS A 5 0.53 6.12 18.08
N GLU A 6 0.85 4.86 17.83
CA GLU A 6 -0.07 3.81 17.39
C GLU A 6 -1.17 3.62 18.44
N ARG A 7 -2.15 4.52 18.43
CA ARG A 7 -3.30 4.51 19.33
C ARG A 7 -4.50 3.97 18.58
N LYS A 8 -5.25 3.08 19.24
CA LYS A 8 -6.61 2.65 18.89
C LYS A 8 -7.37 3.81 18.22
N GLY A 9 -7.64 3.71 16.93
CA GLY A 9 -8.51 4.67 16.25
C GLY A 9 -8.07 6.13 16.26
N LEU A 10 -6.76 6.46 16.18
CA LEU A 10 -6.44 7.76 15.55
C LEU A 10 -6.98 7.71 14.11
N PRO A 11 -7.61 8.78 13.63
CA PRO A 11 -8.57 8.70 12.55
C PRO A 11 -7.86 8.28 11.28
N VAL A 12 -8.10 7.06 10.84
CA VAL A 12 -7.89 6.69 9.45
C VAL A 12 -8.99 7.30 8.56
N LEU A 13 -9.42 8.51 8.92
CA LEU A 13 -10.34 9.34 8.17
C LEU A 13 -9.61 10.27 7.21
N LEU A 14 -8.33 10.54 7.40
CA LEU A 14 -7.55 11.25 6.38
C LEU A 14 -6.14 10.68 6.30
N THR A 15 -5.97 9.77 5.34
CA THR A 15 -4.68 9.49 4.69
C THR A 15 -4.05 10.78 4.13
N LEU A 16 -4.80 11.87 3.97
CA LEU A 16 -4.31 13.15 3.51
C LEU A 16 -3.59 13.92 4.62
N THR A 17 -2.33 13.60 4.81
CA THR A 17 -1.40 14.27 5.75
C THR A 17 -0.32 15.03 4.97
N VAL A 18 0.59 15.73 5.66
CA VAL A 18 1.79 16.32 5.02
C VAL A 18 2.57 15.27 4.22
N ALA A 19 2.59 14.02 4.69
CA ALA A 19 3.23 12.93 3.98
C ALA A 19 2.57 12.68 2.60
N ALA A 20 1.23 12.76 2.51
CA ALA A 20 0.50 12.67 1.25
C ALA A 20 0.90 13.78 0.28
N LEU A 21 1.06 15.01 0.79
CA LEU A 21 1.50 16.15 -0.03
C LEU A 21 2.90 15.94 -0.58
N GLN A 22 3.81 15.38 0.22
CA GLN A 22 5.15 15.06 -0.25
C GLN A 22 5.15 13.93 -1.29
N VAL A 23 4.33 12.89 -1.10
CA VAL A 23 4.13 11.83 -2.11
C VAL A 23 3.66 12.45 -3.42
N VAL A 24 2.62 13.28 -3.38
CA VAL A 24 2.08 13.94 -4.57
C VAL A 24 3.08 14.92 -5.17
N HIS A 25 3.96 15.54 -4.39
CA HIS A 25 5.01 16.41 -4.92
C HIS A 25 6.07 15.63 -5.71
N HIS A 26 6.52 14.48 -5.18
CA HIS A 26 7.53 13.64 -5.80
C HIS A 26 6.98 12.79 -6.95
N TRP A 27 5.72 12.37 -6.87
CA TRP A 27 5.04 11.59 -7.90
C TRP A 27 4.40 12.51 -8.94
N THR A 28 4.91 12.48 -10.16
CA THR A 28 4.42 13.36 -11.22
C THR A 28 3.30 12.77 -12.06
N GLY A 29 2.98 11.49 -11.89
CA GLY A 29 1.87 10.81 -12.55
C GLY A 29 0.51 11.03 -11.87
N PRO A 30 -0.57 10.47 -12.44
CA PRO A 30 -1.89 10.45 -11.80
C PRO A 30 -1.86 9.70 -10.46
N VAL A 31 -2.71 10.13 -9.52
CA VAL A 31 -2.84 9.52 -8.19
C VAL A 31 -4.32 9.24 -7.90
N SER A 32 -4.62 8.01 -7.51
CA SER A 32 -5.94 7.61 -7.00
C SER A 32 -5.89 7.46 -5.48
N VAL A 33 -6.79 8.14 -4.77
CA VAL A 33 -6.88 8.08 -3.31
C VAL A 33 -8.27 7.61 -2.91
N ALA A 34 -8.34 6.49 -2.19
CA ALA A 34 -9.55 6.03 -1.53
C ALA A 34 -9.63 6.62 -0.11
N LEU A 35 -10.75 7.27 0.19
CA LEU A 35 -11.10 7.88 1.47
C LEU A 35 -12.20 7.05 2.12
N TYR A 36 -12.06 6.82 3.42
CA TYR A 36 -13.07 6.13 4.21
C TYR A 36 -13.74 7.12 5.13
N ALA A 37 -15.05 7.26 5.05
CA ALA A 37 -15.83 8.14 5.91
C ALA A 37 -17.07 7.43 6.44
N ALA A 38 -17.59 7.85 7.59
CA ALA A 38 -18.79 7.28 8.20
C ALA A 38 -19.75 8.41 8.55
N GLY A 39 -20.95 8.41 7.95
CA GLY A 39 -22.05 9.33 8.27
C GLY A 39 -21.64 10.81 8.26
N ASP A 40 -21.64 11.40 9.46
CA ASP A 40 -21.40 12.82 9.75
C ASP A 40 -19.96 13.29 9.46
N GLU A 41 -19.04 12.38 9.19
CA GLU A 41 -17.67 12.71 8.79
C GLU A 41 -17.56 13.15 7.33
N TRP A 42 -18.55 12.85 6.50
CA TRP A 42 -18.47 13.12 5.07
C TRP A 42 -18.31 14.63 4.73
N PRO A 43 -19.10 15.55 5.30
CA PRO A 43 -18.90 16.99 5.08
C PRO A 43 -17.50 17.48 5.49
N LEU A 44 -16.91 16.91 6.55
CA LEU A 44 -15.55 17.25 7.00
C LEU A 44 -14.49 16.80 6.00
N VAL A 45 -14.66 15.59 5.45
CA VAL A 45 -13.78 15.07 4.40
C VAL A 45 -13.88 15.92 3.14
N GLN A 46 -15.09 16.31 2.73
CA GLN A 46 -15.29 17.19 1.57
C GLN A 46 -14.64 18.56 1.76
N ALA A 47 -14.80 19.19 2.94
CA ALA A 47 -14.17 20.46 3.26
C ALA A 47 -12.63 20.37 3.17
N TYR A 48 -12.03 19.30 3.71
CA TYR A 48 -10.59 19.14 3.62
C TYR A 48 -10.10 18.85 2.19
N VAL A 49 -10.83 18.03 1.42
CA VAL A 49 -10.49 17.78 0.01
C VAL A 49 -10.54 19.08 -0.80
N ARG A 50 -11.55 19.93 -0.58
CA ARG A 50 -11.64 21.26 -1.22
C ARG A 50 -10.48 22.15 -0.80
N PHE A 51 -10.15 22.19 0.48
CA PHE A 51 -8.97 22.88 1.00
C PHE A 51 -7.68 22.43 0.30
N LEU A 52 -7.43 21.12 0.20
CA LEU A 52 -6.21 20.61 -0.44
C LEU A 52 -6.16 20.96 -1.93
N ARG A 53 -7.29 20.85 -2.65
CA ARG A 53 -7.36 21.21 -4.07
C ARG A 53 -7.19 22.71 -4.30
N ARG A 54 -7.64 23.54 -3.35
CA ARG A 54 -7.43 25.00 -3.38
C ARG A 54 -5.97 25.37 -3.13
N CYS A 55 -5.35 24.75 -2.12
CA CYS A 55 -4.00 25.11 -1.66
C CYS A 55 -2.87 24.48 -2.46
N TYR A 56 -3.06 23.29 -3.02
CA TYR A 56 -1.99 22.50 -3.64
C TYR A 56 -2.32 22.12 -5.08
N VAL A 57 -1.72 22.85 -6.01
CA VAL A 57 -1.85 22.64 -7.46
C VAL A 57 -1.62 21.17 -7.88
N PRO A 58 -0.56 20.48 -7.42
CA PRO A 58 -0.39 19.05 -7.69
C PRO A 58 -1.56 18.15 -7.27
N VAL A 59 -2.22 18.47 -6.15
CA VAL A 59 -3.39 17.72 -5.68
C VAL A 59 -4.59 18.00 -6.58
N ARG A 60 -4.82 19.26 -6.92
CA ARG A 60 -5.90 19.67 -7.83
C ARG A 60 -5.82 18.97 -9.17
N ASP A 61 -4.61 18.91 -9.74
CA ASP A 61 -4.40 18.54 -11.13
C ASP A 61 -4.16 17.03 -11.31
N ARG A 62 -3.64 16.32 -10.29
CA ARG A 62 -3.23 14.91 -10.43
C ARG A 62 -3.97 13.92 -9.55
N VAL A 63 -4.66 14.38 -8.49
CA VAL A 63 -5.30 13.48 -7.52
C VAL A 63 -6.79 13.36 -7.78
N THR A 64 -7.25 12.12 -7.93
CA THR A 64 -8.67 11.76 -7.93
C THR A 64 -9.03 11.10 -6.60
N PHE A 65 -10.09 11.59 -5.96
CA PHE A 65 -10.57 11.08 -4.69
C PHE A 65 -11.80 10.19 -4.88
N HIS A 66 -11.81 9.05 -4.21
CA HIS A 66 -12.91 8.10 -4.20
C HIS A 66 -13.33 7.84 -2.75
N ALA A 67 -14.61 7.84 -2.46
CA ALA A 67 -15.10 7.64 -1.10
C ALA A 67 -15.71 6.24 -0.92
N ALA A 68 -15.45 5.62 0.22
CA ALA A 68 -16.11 4.42 0.69
C ALA A 68 -16.78 4.70 2.03
N PHE A 69 -17.97 4.15 2.20
CA PHE A 69 -18.79 4.31 3.40
C PHE A 69 -19.23 2.94 3.91
N PRO A 70 -19.31 2.75 5.24
CA PRO A 70 -20.02 1.62 5.81
C PRO A 70 -21.49 1.64 5.40
N ALA A 71 -22.07 0.47 5.12
CA ALA A 71 -23.47 0.38 4.72
C ALA A 71 -24.43 0.92 5.80
N ASP A 72 -24.09 0.74 7.07
CA ASP A 72 -24.84 1.23 8.25
C ASP A 72 -24.55 2.71 8.58
N ARG A 73 -23.59 3.34 7.88
CA ARG A 73 -23.17 4.73 8.09
C ARG A 73 -22.99 5.47 6.76
N MET A 74 -23.94 5.30 5.85
CA MET A 74 -24.02 6.11 4.63
C MET A 74 -24.21 7.60 5.00
N PRO A 75 -23.66 8.55 4.22
CA PRO A 75 -23.92 9.97 4.45
C PRO A 75 -25.42 10.25 4.33
N GLU A 76 -25.99 10.89 5.34
CA GLU A 76 -27.38 11.36 5.30
C GLU A 76 -27.50 12.48 4.23
N ALA A 77 -28.61 12.49 3.48
CA ALA A 77 -28.81 13.41 2.36
C ALA A 77 -28.84 14.90 2.78
N ALA A 78 -29.12 15.18 4.05
CA ALA A 78 -29.05 16.52 4.62
C ALA A 78 -28.15 16.47 5.87
N ALA A 79 -26.92 16.98 5.75
CA ALA A 79 -26.20 17.40 6.95
C ALA A 79 -27.08 18.43 7.69
N GLN A 80 -27.11 18.37 9.02
CA GLN A 80 -27.84 19.36 9.82
C GLN A 80 -27.37 20.77 9.41
N PRO A 81 -28.27 21.71 9.04
CA PRO A 81 -27.90 23.01 8.48
C PRO A 81 -26.90 23.80 9.33
N GLU A 82 -27.01 23.68 10.66
CA GLU A 82 -26.10 24.31 11.63
C GLU A 82 -24.66 23.76 11.48
N GLN A 83 -24.51 22.44 11.41
CA GLN A 83 -23.21 21.79 11.24
C GLN A 83 -22.56 22.17 9.90
N MET A 84 -23.36 22.26 8.83
CA MET A 84 -22.85 22.68 7.52
C MET A 84 -22.34 24.12 7.55
N THR A 85 -23.06 25.02 8.22
CA THR A 85 -22.66 26.43 8.37
C THR A 85 -21.34 26.56 9.13
N GLU A 86 -21.17 25.82 10.22
CA GLU A 86 -19.93 25.79 10.98
C GLU A 86 -18.75 25.27 10.14
N ILE A 87 -18.95 24.17 9.40
CA ILE A 87 -17.90 23.59 8.54
C ILE A 87 -17.48 24.56 7.44
N LEU A 88 -18.43 25.24 6.79
CA LEU A 88 -18.13 26.23 5.76
C LEU A 88 -17.35 27.43 6.32
N SER A 89 -17.73 27.89 7.52
CA SER A 89 -17.00 28.94 8.23
C SER A 89 -15.56 28.51 8.55
N LEU A 90 -15.36 27.29 9.07
CA LEU A 90 -14.03 26.75 9.36
C LEU A 90 -13.18 26.64 8.09
N GLU A 91 -13.76 26.14 6.99
CA GLU A 91 -13.06 25.96 5.72
C GLU A 91 -12.53 27.26 5.13
N ALA A 92 -13.27 28.36 5.29
CA ALA A 92 -12.86 29.69 4.83
C ALA A 92 -11.55 30.15 5.52
N HIS A 93 -11.28 29.69 6.74
CA HIS A 93 -10.15 30.11 7.56
C HIS A 93 -8.98 29.10 7.59
N LEU A 94 -9.06 27.99 6.83
CA LEU A 94 -7.99 26.99 6.80
C LEU A 94 -6.72 27.53 6.10
N ASP A 95 -5.58 27.33 6.75
CA ASP A 95 -4.28 27.86 6.34
C ASP A 95 -3.51 26.86 5.44
N CYS A 96 -3.25 27.26 4.19
CA CYS A 96 -2.51 26.48 3.20
C CYS A 96 -1.06 26.15 3.60
N PHE A 97 -0.47 26.89 4.54
CA PHE A 97 0.86 26.60 5.08
C PHE A 97 0.82 25.61 6.25
N ARG A 98 -0.37 25.29 6.76
CA ARG A 98 -0.57 24.44 7.95
C ARG A 98 -1.64 23.37 7.70
N PRO A 99 -1.41 22.42 6.76
CA PRO A 99 -2.39 21.39 6.40
C PRO A 99 -2.70 20.42 7.55
N GLU A 100 -1.71 20.06 8.37
CA GLU A 100 -1.90 19.18 9.53
C GLU A 100 -2.74 19.82 10.65
N PRO A 101 -2.43 21.06 11.10
CA PRO A 101 -3.31 21.79 12.00
C PRO A 101 -4.72 22.01 11.44
N SER A 102 -4.84 22.38 10.16
CA SER A 102 -6.14 22.55 9.48
C SER A 102 -6.98 21.28 9.52
N LEU A 103 -6.36 20.12 9.29
CA LEU A 103 -7.02 18.82 9.43
C LEU A 103 -7.46 18.58 10.87
N LYS A 104 -6.58 18.83 11.85
CA LYS A 104 -6.91 18.63 13.26
C LYS A 104 -8.12 19.45 13.68
N GLU A 105 -8.25 20.68 13.19
CA GLU A 105 -9.38 21.55 13.48
C GLU A 105 -10.70 20.96 12.95
N LEU A 106 -10.74 20.56 11.68
CA LEU A 106 -11.91 19.86 11.13
C LEU A 106 -12.24 18.57 11.89
N MET A 107 -11.21 17.83 12.34
CA MET A 107 -11.41 16.58 13.09
C MET A 107 -11.97 16.79 14.51
N ARG A 108 -11.93 18.00 15.07
CA ARG A 108 -12.59 18.34 16.35
C ARG A 108 -14.11 18.36 16.22
N GLN A 109 -14.62 18.56 15.01
CA GLN A 109 -16.06 18.65 14.71
C GLN A 109 -16.77 17.30 14.61
N ARG A 110 -16.05 16.20 14.90
CA ARG A 110 -16.61 14.86 14.83
C ARG A 110 -17.46 14.54 16.04
N ARG A 111 -18.62 13.94 15.82
CA ARG A 111 -19.52 13.58 16.91
C ARG A 111 -18.88 12.49 17.79
N PRO A 112 -19.04 12.56 19.12
CA PRO A 112 -18.57 11.52 20.04
C PRO A 112 -19.11 10.12 19.73
N GLU A 113 -20.32 10.03 19.17
CA GLU A 113 -20.91 8.76 18.75
C GLU A 113 -20.10 8.09 17.63
N THR A 114 -19.77 8.84 16.57
CA THR A 114 -18.95 8.37 15.46
C THR A 114 -17.57 7.93 15.94
N MET A 115 -16.97 8.67 16.87
CA MET A 115 -15.71 8.28 17.50
C MET A 115 -15.82 6.94 18.26
N ARG A 116 -16.88 6.73 19.05
CA ARG A 116 -17.13 5.45 19.73
C ARG A 116 -17.35 4.32 18.72
N TRP A 117 -18.12 4.56 17.67
CA TRP A 117 -18.35 3.58 16.59
C TRP A 117 -17.02 3.18 15.96
N ARG A 118 -16.13 4.13 15.61
CA ARG A 118 -14.81 3.85 15.04
C ARG A 118 -13.91 2.98 15.91
N THR A 119 -14.02 3.04 17.23
CA THR A 119 -13.20 2.18 18.11
C THR A 119 -13.60 0.71 18.05
N ARG A 120 -14.81 0.40 17.58
CA ARG A 120 -15.36 -0.96 17.51
C ARG A 120 -15.30 -1.57 16.11
N HIS A 121 -15.02 -0.76 15.09
CA HIS A 121 -15.01 -1.20 13.70
C HIS A 121 -13.60 -1.12 13.12
N GLY A 122 -13.12 -2.24 12.58
CA GLY A 122 -11.82 -2.32 11.93
C GLY A 122 -11.72 -1.39 10.73
N TYR A 123 -10.53 -0.85 10.49
CA TYR A 123 -10.29 -0.08 9.27
C TYR A 123 -10.33 -1.01 8.05
N PRO A 124 -11.04 -0.68 6.96
CA PRO A 124 -11.16 -1.58 5.81
C PRO A 124 -10.06 -1.34 4.77
N GLN A 125 -8.77 -1.42 5.15
CA GLN A 125 -7.67 -1.04 4.24
C GLN A 125 -7.66 -1.78 2.91
N ASN A 126 -8.01 -3.06 2.88
CA ASN A 126 -7.98 -3.85 1.64
C ASN A 126 -9.11 -3.45 0.68
N HIS A 127 -10.28 -3.08 1.20
CA HIS A 127 -11.36 -2.50 0.40
C HIS A 127 -10.92 -1.18 -0.23
N LEU A 128 -10.23 -0.32 0.53
CA LEU A 128 -9.75 0.98 0.05
C LEU A 128 -8.62 0.83 -0.96
N ARG A 129 -7.69 -0.10 -0.74
CA ARG A 129 -6.65 -0.46 -1.73
C ARG A 129 -7.28 -0.91 -3.03
N ASN A 130 -8.28 -1.79 -2.97
CA ASN A 130 -9.00 -2.24 -4.17
C ASN A 130 -9.83 -1.12 -4.82
N LEU A 131 -10.47 -0.25 -4.05
CA LEU A 131 -11.20 0.91 -4.58
C LEU A 131 -10.25 1.84 -5.34
N ALA A 132 -9.15 2.25 -4.71
CA ALA A 132 -8.15 3.12 -5.34
C ALA A 132 -7.55 2.47 -6.60
N ARG A 133 -7.23 1.16 -6.53
CA ARG A 133 -6.66 0.42 -7.65
C ARG A 133 -7.64 0.30 -8.83
N ARG A 134 -8.92 -0.01 -8.57
CA ARG A 134 -9.96 -0.17 -9.60
C ARG A 134 -10.27 1.12 -10.36
N THR A 135 -9.98 2.27 -9.77
CA THR A 135 -10.23 3.58 -10.37
C THR A 135 -9.01 4.17 -11.07
N CYS A 136 -7.85 3.52 -10.98
CA CYS A 136 -6.70 3.84 -11.83
C CYS A 136 -7.04 3.50 -13.29
N GLN A 137 -6.86 4.48 -14.19
CA GLN A 137 -7.09 4.31 -15.63
C GLN A 137 -5.84 3.82 -16.38
N THR A 138 -4.71 3.67 -15.68
CA THR A 138 -3.44 3.23 -16.23
C THR A 138 -3.34 1.71 -16.25
N GLU A 139 -2.59 1.16 -17.20
CA GLU A 139 -2.34 -0.29 -17.32
C GLU A 139 -1.57 -0.84 -16.12
N TYR A 140 -0.59 -0.08 -15.64
CA TYR A 140 0.22 -0.39 -14.46
C TYR A 140 -0.19 0.51 -13.28
N VAL A 141 -0.17 -0.07 -12.08
CA VAL A 141 -0.49 0.61 -10.83
C VAL A 141 0.66 0.43 -9.85
N PHE A 142 1.06 1.53 -9.21
CA PHE A 142 1.97 1.53 -8.08
C PHE A 142 1.17 1.79 -6.80
N LEU A 143 0.89 0.72 -6.03
CA LEU A 143 0.16 0.85 -4.77
C LEU A 143 1.13 1.10 -3.62
N VAL A 144 1.01 2.27 -2.99
CA VAL A 144 1.87 2.70 -1.88
C VAL A 144 1.05 3.14 -0.68
N ASP A 145 1.67 3.08 0.50
CA ASP A 145 1.12 3.74 1.68
C ASP A 145 1.37 5.25 1.57
N VAL A 146 0.50 6.04 2.20
CA VAL A 146 0.48 7.49 2.00
C VAL A 146 1.69 8.22 2.59
N ASP A 147 2.48 7.55 3.41
CA ASP A 147 3.73 8.04 3.99
C ASP A 147 4.98 7.39 3.40
N VAL A 148 4.84 6.72 2.26
CA VAL A 148 5.94 6.15 1.48
C VAL A 148 6.21 7.04 0.27
N VAL A 149 7.23 7.87 0.39
CA VAL A 149 7.59 8.92 -0.56
C VAL A 149 8.51 8.33 -1.65
N PRO A 150 8.16 8.49 -2.94
CA PRO A 150 9.00 8.01 -4.04
C PRO A 150 10.27 8.85 -4.23
N SER A 151 11.33 8.22 -4.77
CA SER A 151 12.51 8.95 -5.25
C SER A 151 12.12 9.95 -6.34
N LEU A 152 12.90 11.03 -6.46
CA LEU A 152 12.65 12.04 -7.50
C LEU A 152 12.73 11.39 -8.89
N GLY A 153 11.83 11.80 -9.79
CA GLY A 153 11.79 11.29 -11.16
C GLY A 153 11.27 9.86 -11.33
N LEU A 154 10.83 9.19 -10.24
CA LEU A 154 10.43 7.78 -10.29
C LEU A 154 9.29 7.51 -11.28
N ALA A 155 8.28 8.39 -11.33
CA ALA A 155 7.15 8.20 -12.23
C ALA A 155 7.57 8.25 -13.71
N GLN A 156 8.44 9.19 -14.08
CA GLN A 156 9.00 9.26 -15.44
C GLN A 156 9.87 8.05 -15.76
N GLY A 157 10.76 7.67 -14.83
CA GLY A 157 11.61 6.49 -15.00
C GLY A 157 10.81 5.21 -15.18
N LEU A 158 9.75 5.02 -14.41
CA LEU A 158 8.82 3.90 -14.57
C LEU A 158 8.09 3.95 -15.91
N ASN A 159 7.62 5.12 -16.36
CA ASN A 159 6.96 5.24 -17.65
C ASN A 159 7.88 4.84 -18.81
N GLU A 160 9.15 5.24 -18.79
CA GLU A 160 10.12 4.82 -19.81
C GLU A 160 10.44 3.33 -19.73
N PHE A 161 10.65 2.81 -18.52
CA PHE A 161 10.90 1.38 -18.30
C PHE A 161 9.74 0.50 -18.78
N LEU A 162 8.50 0.85 -18.42
CA LEU A 162 7.32 0.03 -18.68
C LEU A 162 6.93 -0.06 -20.16
N LYS A 163 7.38 0.88 -21.01
CA LYS A 163 7.17 0.80 -22.48
C LYS A 163 7.77 -0.48 -23.08
N ASN A 164 8.91 -0.91 -22.54
CA ASN A 164 9.69 -2.04 -23.07
C ASN A 164 9.85 -3.18 -22.06
N ALA A 165 9.18 -3.10 -20.91
CA ALA A 165 9.32 -4.10 -19.86
C ALA A 165 8.78 -5.46 -20.34
N GLN A 166 9.67 -6.45 -20.39
CA GLN A 166 9.31 -7.83 -20.73
C GLN A 166 9.25 -8.66 -19.46
N CYS A 167 8.14 -9.39 -19.30
CA CYS A 167 8.04 -10.42 -18.27
C CYS A 167 8.44 -11.77 -18.87
N GLY A 168 9.47 -12.43 -18.32
CA GLY A 168 9.87 -13.77 -18.76
C GLY A 168 11.32 -13.99 -19.24
N GLY A 169 12.31 -13.25 -18.71
CA GLY A 169 13.72 -13.59 -18.92
C GLY A 169 14.14 -14.87 -18.17
N ALA A 170 14.58 -15.89 -18.94
CA ALA A 170 15.20 -17.18 -18.59
C ALA A 170 14.95 -17.79 -17.18
N SER A 171 14.34 -18.99 -17.18
CA SER A 171 14.18 -19.93 -16.05
C SER A 171 12.94 -19.80 -15.15
N ALA A 172 11.74 -19.73 -15.73
CA ALA A 172 10.57 -20.24 -15.03
C ALA A 172 9.68 -20.99 -16.01
N ALA A 173 9.39 -22.26 -15.71
CA ALA A 173 8.36 -23.03 -16.41
C ALA A 173 7.10 -22.18 -16.58
N ALA A 174 6.48 -22.25 -17.76
CA ALA A 174 5.27 -21.51 -18.07
C ALA A 174 4.25 -21.67 -16.93
N PRO A 175 3.67 -20.56 -16.42
CA PRO A 175 2.66 -20.68 -15.37
C PRO A 175 1.53 -21.59 -15.88
N PRO A 176 1.05 -22.56 -15.07
CA PRO A 176 -0.15 -23.31 -15.42
C PRO A 176 -1.35 -22.36 -15.50
N ALA A 177 -2.36 -22.76 -16.28
CA ALA A 177 -3.59 -22.02 -16.57
C ALA A 177 -4.05 -21.08 -15.44
N VAL A 178 -3.67 -19.80 -15.53
CA VAL A 178 -4.19 -18.74 -14.66
C VAL A 178 -5.65 -18.57 -15.01
N LEU A 179 -6.56 -18.84 -14.08
CA LEU A 179 -7.96 -18.45 -14.28
C LEU A 179 -7.99 -16.92 -14.36
N PRO A 180 -8.36 -16.33 -15.51
CA PRO A 180 -8.50 -14.89 -15.59
C PRO A 180 -9.59 -14.44 -14.63
N ARG A 181 -9.49 -13.17 -14.21
CA ARG A 181 -10.55 -12.46 -13.50
C ARG A 181 -11.88 -12.71 -14.23
N PRO A 182 -12.99 -13.00 -13.53
CA PRO A 182 -14.29 -12.98 -14.18
C PRO A 182 -14.47 -11.61 -14.85
N PRO A 183 -14.90 -11.53 -16.12
CA PRO A 183 -15.11 -10.26 -16.79
C PRO A 183 -16.00 -9.35 -15.94
N ARG A 184 -15.88 -8.03 -16.15
CA ARG A 184 -16.66 -6.98 -15.46
C ARG A 184 -18.19 -7.22 -15.49
N THR A 185 -18.65 -8.12 -16.34
CA THR A 185 -20.03 -8.57 -16.55
C THR A 185 -20.29 -9.94 -15.91
N GLY A 186 -20.21 -10.08 -14.58
CA GLY A 186 -20.88 -11.11 -13.78
C GLY A 186 -20.69 -12.61 -14.12
N ALA A 187 -19.88 -12.98 -15.11
CA ALA A 187 -19.69 -14.36 -15.52
C ALA A 187 -18.47 -14.94 -14.79
N GLY A 188 -18.68 -15.95 -13.96
CA GLY A 188 -17.60 -16.67 -13.28
C GLY A 188 -16.55 -17.23 -14.25
N PRO A 189 -15.33 -17.52 -13.79
CA PRO A 189 -14.27 -18.07 -14.65
C PRO A 189 -14.72 -19.41 -15.24
N ARG A 190 -14.64 -19.56 -16.56
CA ARG A 190 -14.87 -20.85 -17.23
C ARG A 190 -13.67 -21.76 -16.99
N VAL A 191 -13.92 -22.95 -16.43
CA VAL A 191 -12.92 -24.02 -16.24
C VAL A 191 -12.32 -24.39 -17.62
N GLY A 192 -10.99 -24.30 -17.77
CA GLY A 192 -10.27 -24.84 -18.94
C GLY A 192 -9.60 -23.84 -19.92
N GLN A 193 -9.42 -22.57 -19.57
CA GLN A 193 -8.68 -21.62 -20.45
C GLN A 193 -7.15 -21.79 -20.35
N ARG A 194 -6.44 -21.58 -21.48
CA ARG A 194 -4.96 -21.61 -21.57
C ARG A 194 -4.33 -20.60 -20.60
N PRO A 195 -3.12 -20.85 -20.07
CA PRO A 195 -2.42 -19.86 -19.24
C PRO A 195 -2.22 -18.56 -20.00
N GLY A 196 -2.61 -17.47 -19.35
CA GLY A 196 -2.28 -16.12 -19.80
C GLY A 196 -0.78 -15.88 -19.82
N PRO A 197 -0.33 -14.78 -20.45
CA PRO A 197 1.08 -14.42 -20.48
C PRO A 197 1.67 -14.30 -19.06
N PRO A 198 2.99 -14.54 -18.89
CA PRO A 198 3.65 -14.37 -17.61
C PRO A 198 3.42 -12.95 -17.07
N GLN A 199 3.08 -12.87 -15.78
CA GLN A 199 2.82 -11.60 -15.09
C GLN A 199 3.96 -11.27 -14.15
N CYS A 200 4.35 -10.00 -14.13
CA CYS A 200 5.44 -9.51 -13.30
C CYS A 200 4.95 -8.42 -12.34
N ALA A 201 5.53 -8.43 -11.15
CA ALA A 201 5.47 -7.35 -10.18
C ALA A 201 6.87 -6.78 -10.00
N PHE A 202 7.03 -5.51 -10.39
CA PHE A 202 8.30 -4.81 -10.34
C PHE A 202 8.48 -4.17 -8.97
N VAL A 203 9.29 -4.80 -8.12
CA VAL A 203 9.56 -4.41 -6.73
C VAL A 203 10.43 -3.15 -6.69
N ILE A 204 10.02 -2.16 -5.92
CA ILE A 204 10.76 -0.93 -5.65
C ILE A 204 11.26 -1.00 -4.21
N PRO A 205 12.59 -1.06 -3.98
CA PRO A 205 13.15 -1.07 -2.64
C PRO A 205 12.73 0.12 -1.79
N THR A 206 12.29 -0.16 -0.56
CA THR A 206 11.80 0.85 0.37
C THR A 206 12.68 0.93 1.61
N TYR A 207 13.00 2.15 2.02
CA TYR A 207 13.85 2.44 3.17
C TYR A 207 13.11 3.25 4.23
N GLU A 208 13.51 3.08 5.49
CA GLU A 208 13.28 4.07 6.53
C GLU A 208 14.44 5.07 6.54
N LEU A 209 14.13 6.34 6.76
CA LEU A 209 15.10 7.43 6.77
C LEU A 209 15.00 8.25 8.05
N ASP A 210 16.15 8.61 8.63
CA ASP A 210 16.22 9.47 9.81
C ASP A 210 15.64 10.87 9.52
N GLU A 211 14.79 11.38 10.41
CA GLU A 211 14.12 12.69 10.23
C GLU A 211 15.09 13.88 10.24
N ARG A 212 16.33 13.68 10.70
CA ARG A 212 17.36 14.74 10.78
C ARG A 212 18.09 14.98 9.46
N VAL A 213 17.97 14.07 8.49
CA VAL A 213 18.65 14.20 7.19
C VAL A 213 17.71 14.69 6.11
N ARG A 214 18.29 15.23 5.04
CA ARG A 214 17.53 15.59 3.84
C ARG A 214 17.14 14.32 3.07
N PHE A 215 16.03 14.42 2.34
CA PHE A 215 15.60 13.36 1.44
C PHE A 215 16.69 13.06 0.39
N PRO A 216 17.09 11.79 0.18
CA PRO A 216 18.12 11.42 -0.79
C PRO A 216 17.74 11.81 -2.22
N ARG A 217 18.68 12.40 -2.97
CA ARG A 217 18.41 12.80 -4.36
C ARG A 217 18.47 11.63 -5.32
N ASN A 218 19.33 10.65 -5.05
CA ASN A 218 19.57 9.47 -5.86
C ASN A 218 19.92 8.26 -4.98
N LYS A 219 20.13 7.11 -5.63
CA LYS A 219 20.46 5.84 -4.96
C LYS A 219 21.78 5.93 -4.21
N SER A 220 22.83 6.51 -4.80
CA SER A 220 24.15 6.65 -4.15
C SER A 220 24.09 7.42 -2.84
N ASP A 221 23.31 8.51 -2.80
CA ASP A 221 23.05 9.26 -1.57
C ASP A 221 22.34 8.41 -0.50
N LEU A 222 21.32 7.63 -0.90
CA LEU A 222 20.61 6.73 0.01
C LEU A 222 21.53 5.64 0.56
N VAL A 223 22.34 5.01 -0.29
CA VAL A 223 23.30 3.97 0.12
C VAL A 223 24.35 4.55 1.07
N ARG A 224 24.86 5.76 0.80
CA ARG A 224 25.77 6.48 1.70
C ARG A 224 25.14 6.77 3.06
N LEU A 225 23.86 7.15 3.10
CA LEU A 225 23.12 7.34 4.36
C LEU A 225 22.89 6.02 5.09
N ALA A 226 22.63 4.93 4.35
CA ALA A 226 22.50 3.60 4.93
C ALA A 226 23.81 3.12 5.58
N GLY A 227 24.95 3.34 4.92
CA GLY A 227 26.27 3.05 5.49
C GLY A 227 26.58 3.84 6.77
N LYS A 228 25.94 4.99 6.97
CA LYS A 228 26.02 5.80 8.21
C LYS A 228 24.97 5.42 9.26
N GLY A 229 24.12 4.43 9.00
CA GLY A 229 23.00 4.06 9.87
C GLY A 229 21.86 5.08 9.92
N LEU A 230 21.83 6.05 9.00
CA LEU A 230 20.81 7.10 8.88
C LEU A 230 19.67 6.70 7.93
N ALA A 231 19.84 5.62 7.18
CA ALA A 231 18.79 4.94 6.44
C ALA A 231 18.92 3.43 6.65
N ARG A 232 17.83 2.68 6.44
CA ARG A 232 17.87 1.21 6.47
C ARG A 232 16.66 0.63 5.74
N PRO A 233 16.67 -0.67 5.37
CA PRO A 233 15.50 -1.30 4.77
C PRO A 233 14.25 -1.13 5.63
N PHE A 234 13.11 -0.95 4.97
CA PHE A 234 11.83 -0.73 5.63
C PHE A 234 11.49 -1.88 6.58
N HIS A 235 11.05 -1.54 7.79
CA HIS A 235 10.75 -2.47 8.86
C HIS A 235 11.90 -3.39 9.31
N HIS A 236 13.15 -3.14 8.90
CA HIS A 236 14.29 -4.03 9.19
C HIS A 236 14.42 -4.40 10.68
N LYS A 237 14.24 -3.43 11.61
CA LYS A 237 14.30 -3.74 13.06
C LYS A 237 13.00 -4.27 13.64
N VAL A 238 11.85 -3.90 13.12
CA VAL A 238 10.56 -4.28 13.72
C VAL A 238 10.07 -5.63 13.21
N PHE A 239 10.32 -5.95 11.94
CA PHE A 239 9.86 -7.18 11.29
C PHE A 239 10.62 -7.46 9.97
N ILE A 240 11.81 -8.06 10.09
CA ILE A 240 12.74 -8.28 8.97
C ILE A 240 12.16 -9.13 7.81
N TYR A 241 11.33 -10.12 8.12
CA TYR A 241 10.74 -11.05 7.14
C TYR A 241 9.91 -10.34 6.06
N ASN A 242 9.35 -9.17 6.37
CA ASN A 242 8.48 -8.41 5.49
C ASN A 242 9.18 -7.98 4.18
N GLN A 243 10.46 -7.65 4.25
CA GLN A 243 11.20 -7.12 3.09
C GLN A 243 12.37 -8.02 2.67
N PHE A 244 12.62 -9.12 3.40
CA PHE A 244 13.84 -9.92 3.28
C PHE A 244 14.13 -10.41 1.85
N ALA A 245 13.11 -10.89 1.14
CA ALA A 245 13.25 -11.43 -0.22
C ALA A 245 13.67 -10.37 -1.27
N THR A 246 13.58 -9.06 -0.95
CA THR A 246 14.09 -7.99 -1.81
C THR A 246 15.62 -7.97 -1.90
N ASN A 247 16.35 -8.56 -0.93
CA ASN A 247 17.83 -8.59 -0.91
C ASN A 247 18.50 -7.20 -1.04
N PHE A 248 18.29 -6.34 -0.05
CA PHE A 248 18.81 -4.97 -0.06
C PHE A 248 20.34 -4.88 -0.17
N SER A 249 21.08 -5.81 0.43
CA SER A 249 22.55 -5.83 0.30
C SER A 249 22.99 -6.00 -1.15
N ARG A 250 22.34 -6.89 -1.90
CA ARG A 250 22.57 -7.00 -3.35
C ARG A 250 22.21 -5.70 -4.06
N TRP A 251 21.03 -5.14 -3.80
CA TRP A 251 20.59 -3.89 -4.44
C TRP A 251 21.55 -2.72 -4.20
N GLN A 252 22.09 -2.58 -2.98
CA GLN A 252 23.04 -1.52 -2.62
C GLN A 252 24.38 -1.66 -3.36
N ASN A 253 24.79 -2.89 -3.69
CA ASN A 253 26.03 -3.19 -4.38
C ASN A 253 25.91 -3.15 -5.91
N GLU A 254 24.71 -3.01 -6.47
CA GLU A 254 24.52 -2.78 -7.91
C GLU A 254 25.11 -1.41 -8.28
N GLY A 255 26.09 -1.41 -9.19
CA GLY A 255 26.92 -0.26 -9.56
C GLY A 255 26.25 0.72 -10.53
N ASP A 256 25.04 1.16 -10.21
CA ASP A 256 24.32 2.13 -11.03
C ASP A 256 25.00 3.50 -11.01
N ALA A 257 25.16 4.09 -12.19
CA ALA A 257 25.41 5.53 -12.27
C ALA A 257 24.20 6.29 -11.69
N ASP A 258 24.44 7.46 -11.10
CA ASP A 258 23.37 8.29 -10.49
C ASP A 258 22.23 8.63 -11.45
N ASN A 259 22.51 8.65 -12.75
CA ASN A 259 21.58 9.02 -13.81
C ASN A 259 21.09 7.79 -14.61
N ALA A 260 21.35 6.57 -14.12
CA ALA A 260 20.97 5.35 -14.82
C ALA A 260 19.44 5.26 -15.01
N PRO A 261 18.96 4.82 -16.18
CA PRO A 261 17.54 4.59 -16.38
C PRO A 261 17.05 3.45 -15.48
N VAL A 262 15.75 3.47 -15.17
CA VAL A 262 15.12 2.38 -14.41
C VAL A 262 15.20 1.09 -15.21
N HIS A 263 15.69 0.03 -14.58
CA HIS A 263 15.86 -1.30 -15.17
C HIS A 263 15.66 -2.39 -14.10
N VAL A 264 15.52 -3.64 -14.55
CA VAL A 264 15.49 -4.80 -13.65
C VAL A 264 16.91 -5.09 -13.19
N ALA A 265 17.14 -5.00 -11.87
CA ALA A 265 18.40 -5.41 -11.27
C ALA A 265 18.48 -6.94 -11.20
N TYR A 266 17.43 -7.58 -10.66
CA TYR A 266 17.39 -9.04 -10.51
C TYR A 266 15.99 -9.56 -10.16
N ASN A 267 15.81 -10.87 -10.36
CA ASN A 267 14.62 -11.59 -9.91
C ASN A 267 14.72 -11.91 -8.42
N VAL A 268 13.59 -11.85 -7.71
CA VAL A 268 13.44 -12.40 -6.36
C VAL A 268 13.40 -13.93 -6.47
N THR A 269 14.32 -14.62 -5.78
CA THR A 269 14.45 -16.09 -5.85
C THR A 269 14.10 -16.80 -4.55
N ASN A 270 14.11 -16.08 -3.42
CA ASN A 270 13.88 -16.60 -2.07
C ASN A 270 12.58 -16.04 -1.49
N PHE A 271 11.47 -16.21 -2.22
CA PHE A 271 10.16 -15.79 -1.71
C PHE A 271 9.84 -16.55 -0.42
N GLU A 272 9.43 -15.81 0.61
CA GLU A 272 8.91 -16.36 1.86
C GLU A 272 7.55 -15.76 2.17
N PHE A 273 6.74 -16.51 2.90
CA PHE A 273 5.52 -15.96 3.46
C PHE A 273 5.82 -14.75 4.35
N LEU A 274 4.90 -13.79 4.37
CA LEU A 274 5.04 -12.49 5.02
C LEU A 274 5.84 -11.47 4.21
N TYR A 275 6.43 -11.84 3.06
CA TYR A 275 6.98 -10.88 2.11
C TYR A 275 5.90 -9.87 1.66
N GLU A 276 6.23 -8.59 1.74
CA GLU A 276 5.30 -7.48 1.56
C GLU A 276 6.00 -6.28 0.88
N PRO A 277 6.56 -6.47 -0.34
CA PRO A 277 7.23 -5.40 -1.05
C PRO A 277 6.27 -4.29 -1.48
N PHE A 278 6.84 -3.14 -1.81
CA PHE A 278 6.17 -2.14 -2.64
C PHE A 278 6.50 -2.43 -4.10
N TYR A 279 5.49 -2.47 -4.97
CA TYR A 279 5.68 -2.92 -6.35
C TYR A 279 4.76 -2.22 -7.33
N VAL A 280 5.19 -2.17 -8.59
CA VAL A 280 4.39 -1.78 -9.75
C VAL A 280 3.96 -3.03 -10.50
N ALA A 281 2.66 -3.17 -10.78
CA ALA A 281 2.14 -4.30 -11.54
C ALA A 281 0.90 -3.90 -12.34
N ARG A 282 0.50 -4.74 -13.30
CA ARG A 282 -0.76 -4.58 -14.02
C ARG A 282 -1.95 -4.78 -13.07
N ASP A 283 -3.10 -4.13 -13.29
CA ASP A 283 -4.32 -4.35 -12.48
C ASP A 283 -4.92 -5.78 -12.63
N THR A 284 -4.35 -6.60 -13.52
CA THR A 284 -4.73 -8.02 -13.69
C THR A 284 -4.25 -8.93 -12.55
N ILE A 285 -3.35 -8.46 -11.68
CA ILE A 285 -2.92 -9.23 -10.52
C ILE A 285 -4.07 -9.45 -9.51
N PRO A 286 -4.00 -10.49 -8.66
CA PRO A 286 -4.96 -10.73 -7.60
C PRO A 286 -5.31 -9.46 -6.79
N ALA A 287 -6.60 -9.30 -6.47
CA ALA A 287 -7.09 -8.24 -5.61
C ALA A 287 -6.64 -8.46 -4.16
N HIS A 288 -6.64 -7.42 -3.33
CA HIS A 288 -6.50 -7.63 -1.89
C HIS A 288 -7.75 -8.33 -1.38
N ASP A 289 -7.60 -9.41 -0.61
CA ASP A 289 -8.76 -10.06 -0.02
C ASP A 289 -9.36 -9.17 1.07
N GLU A 290 -10.61 -8.78 0.87
CA GLU A 290 -11.32 -7.77 1.65
C GLU A 290 -11.71 -8.28 3.05
N ARG A 291 -11.61 -9.60 3.32
CA ARG A 291 -11.83 -10.17 4.66
C ARG A 291 -10.78 -9.72 5.69
N PHE A 292 -9.57 -9.36 5.24
CA PHE A 292 -8.48 -8.90 6.11
C PHE A 292 -8.60 -7.41 6.40
N MET A 293 -9.09 -7.09 7.60
CA MET A 293 -9.30 -5.72 8.09
C MET A 293 -8.37 -5.39 9.27
N GLY A 294 -8.09 -4.11 9.50
CA GLY A 294 -7.18 -3.68 10.57
C GLY A 294 -5.72 -4.13 10.38
N TYR A 295 -5.12 -4.70 11.42
CA TYR A 295 -3.70 -5.04 11.44
C TYR A 295 -3.40 -6.53 11.19
N GLY A 296 -2.35 -6.79 10.41
CA GLY A 296 -1.81 -8.13 10.16
C GLY A 296 -2.48 -8.85 8.99
N TYR A 297 -1.70 -9.64 8.24
CA TYR A 297 -2.15 -10.44 7.09
C TYR A 297 -2.87 -9.65 5.97
N THR A 298 -2.55 -8.36 5.79
CA THR A 298 -3.33 -7.48 4.88
C THR A 298 -2.74 -7.43 3.47
N ARG A 299 -1.52 -6.91 3.29
CA ARG A 299 -0.84 -6.83 2.00
C ARG A 299 -0.09 -8.13 1.67
N ASN A 300 0.55 -8.75 2.66
CA ASN A 300 1.30 -10.00 2.45
C ASN A 300 0.44 -11.18 1.96
N THR A 301 -0.87 -11.21 2.21
CA THR A 301 -1.80 -12.24 1.72
C THR A 301 -2.05 -12.08 0.23
N GLN A 302 -2.18 -10.85 -0.25
CA GLN A 302 -2.24 -10.56 -1.68
C GLN A 302 -0.92 -10.95 -2.37
N VAL A 303 0.23 -10.61 -1.77
CA VAL A 303 1.55 -10.96 -2.31
C VAL A 303 1.76 -12.47 -2.33
N TYR A 304 1.31 -13.18 -1.30
CA TYR A 304 1.26 -14.64 -1.29
C TYR A 304 0.39 -15.18 -2.43
N GLU A 305 -0.82 -14.67 -2.61
CA GLU A 305 -1.70 -15.12 -3.70
C GLU A 305 -1.07 -14.84 -5.08
N MET A 306 -0.43 -13.68 -5.27
CA MET A 306 0.34 -13.36 -6.48
C MET A 306 1.43 -14.40 -6.74
N PHE A 307 2.19 -14.79 -5.70
CA PHE A 307 3.23 -15.80 -5.81
C PHE A 307 2.66 -17.17 -6.20
N VAL A 308 1.57 -17.61 -5.56
CA VAL A 308 0.90 -18.88 -5.91
C VAL A 308 0.33 -18.82 -7.34
N ALA A 309 -0.19 -17.66 -7.77
CA ALA A 309 -0.64 -17.40 -9.12
C ALA A 309 0.48 -17.38 -10.18
N GLY A 310 1.76 -17.48 -9.76
CA GLY A 310 2.91 -17.51 -10.66
C GLY A 310 3.39 -16.13 -11.11
N VAL A 311 3.01 -15.06 -10.41
CA VAL A 311 3.57 -13.73 -10.65
C VAL A 311 5.05 -13.74 -10.27
N GLN A 312 5.90 -13.26 -11.18
CA GLN A 312 7.33 -13.10 -10.94
C GLN A 312 7.60 -11.76 -10.27
N PHE A 313 8.47 -11.73 -9.27
CA PHE A 313 8.88 -10.50 -8.60
C PHE A 313 10.28 -10.10 -9.08
N GLN A 314 10.41 -8.89 -9.59
CA GLN A 314 11.66 -8.38 -10.16
C GLN A 314 12.02 -7.05 -9.50
N VAL A 315 13.20 -6.97 -8.88
CA VAL A 315 13.66 -5.77 -8.17
C VAL A 315 14.19 -4.75 -9.18
N LEU A 316 13.71 -3.50 -9.09
CA LEU A 316 14.15 -2.41 -9.93
C LEU A 316 15.34 -1.64 -9.33
N SER A 317 16.18 -1.08 -10.20
CA SER A 317 17.20 -0.06 -9.89
C SER A 317 17.19 1.05 -10.93
N PRO A 318 17.66 2.27 -10.60
CA PRO A 318 18.05 2.76 -9.28
C PRO A 318 16.84 3.24 -8.44
N ALA A 319 15.61 2.92 -8.87
CA ALA A 319 14.35 3.31 -8.23
C ALA A 319 14.27 2.91 -6.75
N PHE A 320 13.78 3.83 -5.89
CA PHE A 320 13.52 3.55 -4.47
C PHE A 320 12.36 4.40 -3.92
N THR A 321 11.87 4.00 -2.74
CA THR A 321 10.95 4.79 -1.91
C THR A 321 11.47 4.92 -0.48
N VAL A 322 10.94 5.90 0.25
CA VAL A 322 11.36 6.22 1.61
C VAL A 322 10.14 6.47 2.51
N HIS A 323 10.17 5.88 3.71
CA HIS A 323 9.32 6.25 4.83
C HIS A 323 10.14 7.04 5.86
N TRP A 324 9.59 8.14 6.38
CA TRP A 324 10.26 8.97 7.38
C TRP A 324 10.23 8.36 8.79
N GLY A 325 11.35 8.44 9.48
CA GLY A 325 11.52 7.95 10.85
C GLY A 325 12.03 6.50 10.89
N LEU A 326 13.14 6.31 11.60
CA LEU A 326 13.68 4.98 11.89
C LEU A 326 12.85 4.32 12.99
N GLN A 327 12.12 3.26 12.65
CA GLN A 327 11.23 2.61 13.61
C GLN A 327 12.03 1.83 14.69
N SER A 328 11.41 1.55 15.82
CA SER A 328 11.99 0.72 16.87
C SER A 328 10.99 -0.33 17.34
N LYS A 329 11.47 -1.45 17.90
CA LYS A 329 10.57 -2.43 18.51
C LYS A 329 9.92 -1.78 19.73
N GLN A 330 8.61 -1.62 19.67
CA GLN A 330 7.78 -1.11 20.75
C GLN A 330 6.86 -2.21 21.27
N ALA A 331 6.36 -2.06 22.50
CA ALA A 331 5.35 -2.96 23.05
C ALA A 331 4.09 -2.93 22.16
N ARG A 332 3.59 -4.11 21.82
CA ARG A 332 2.40 -4.24 20.97
C ARG A 332 1.16 -3.99 21.81
N PRO A 333 0.30 -3.05 21.43
CA PRO A 333 -0.93 -2.82 22.18
C PRO A 333 -1.91 -3.98 21.95
N ALA A 334 -2.68 -4.38 22.96
CA ALA A 334 -3.55 -5.56 22.93
C ALA A 334 -4.53 -5.60 21.73
N TRP A 335 -5.01 -4.45 21.27
CA TRP A 335 -5.90 -4.39 20.08
C TRP A 335 -5.23 -4.86 18.80
N ARG A 336 -3.91 -4.65 18.67
CA ARG A 336 -3.14 -5.09 17.52
C ARG A 336 -3.04 -6.60 17.50
N GLU A 337 -2.81 -7.20 18.66
CA GLU A 337 -2.72 -8.65 18.81
C GLU A 337 -4.07 -9.32 18.54
N LEU A 338 -5.16 -8.73 19.02
CA LEU A 338 -6.52 -9.18 18.72
C LEU A 338 -6.77 -9.24 17.21
N GLN A 339 -6.55 -8.12 16.51
CA GLN A 339 -6.74 -8.05 15.05
C GLN A 339 -5.82 -9.03 14.30
N ASN A 340 -4.57 -9.15 14.73
CA ASN A 340 -3.62 -10.08 14.10
C ASN A 340 -4.05 -11.55 14.28
N ASN A 341 -4.62 -11.90 15.44
CA ASN A 341 -5.12 -13.24 15.72
C ASN A 341 -6.40 -13.56 14.92
N GLU A 342 -7.31 -12.59 14.80
CA GLU A 342 -8.48 -12.70 13.91
C GLU A 342 -8.06 -12.92 12.46
N ASN A 343 -7.15 -12.09 11.96
CA ASN A 343 -6.62 -12.21 10.60
C ASN A 343 -5.84 -13.52 10.38
N ARG A 344 -5.15 -14.05 11.39
CA ARG A 344 -4.52 -15.38 11.31
C ARG A 344 -5.56 -16.49 11.10
N ARG A 345 -6.72 -16.42 11.76
CA ARG A 345 -7.81 -17.41 11.55
C ARG A 345 -8.37 -17.31 10.14
N HIS A 346 -8.56 -16.09 9.62
CA HIS A 346 -8.96 -15.89 8.23
C HIS A 346 -7.93 -16.47 7.25
N PHE A 347 -6.64 -16.34 7.56
CA PHE A 347 -5.55 -16.87 6.74
C PHE A 347 -5.59 -18.40 6.60
N ASP A 348 -5.98 -19.13 7.65
CA ASP A 348 -6.03 -20.60 7.60
C ASP A 348 -7.03 -21.14 6.57
N LEU A 349 -8.15 -20.45 6.37
CA LEU A 349 -9.10 -20.76 5.30
C LEU A 349 -8.59 -20.23 3.96
N PHE A 350 -8.13 -18.98 3.92
CA PHE A 350 -7.65 -18.31 2.71
C PHE A 350 -6.55 -19.10 1.99
N LYS A 351 -5.54 -19.62 2.71
CA LYS A 351 -4.46 -20.40 2.09
C LYS A 351 -4.95 -21.67 1.39
N ARG A 352 -6.01 -22.31 1.93
CA ARG A 352 -6.64 -23.49 1.31
C ARG A 352 -7.41 -23.10 0.06
N GLU A 353 -8.16 -22.00 0.11
CA GLU A 353 -8.88 -21.46 -1.05
C GLU A 353 -7.92 -21.10 -2.18
N VAL A 354 -6.82 -20.41 -1.87
CA VAL A 354 -5.77 -20.05 -2.84
C VAL A 354 -5.14 -21.30 -3.45
N ALA A 355 -4.78 -22.28 -2.62
CA ALA A 355 -4.19 -23.52 -3.12
C ALA A 355 -5.13 -24.29 -4.05
N VAL A 356 -6.43 -24.33 -3.75
CA VAL A 356 -7.45 -24.93 -4.62
C VAL A 356 -7.64 -24.11 -5.90
N ARG A 357 -7.76 -22.77 -5.78
CA ARG A 357 -7.97 -21.84 -6.90
C ARG A 357 -6.90 -21.95 -7.97
N TYR A 358 -5.64 -22.06 -7.55
CA TYR A 358 -4.49 -22.12 -8.46
C TYR A 358 -3.93 -23.53 -8.65
N ARG A 359 -4.44 -24.53 -7.93
CA ARG A 359 -3.92 -25.92 -7.89
C ARG A 359 -2.42 -25.97 -7.60
N ARG A 360 -1.95 -25.11 -6.70
CA ARG A 360 -0.54 -24.95 -6.34
C ARG A 360 -0.39 -24.66 -4.85
N ASP A 361 0.62 -25.26 -4.22
CA ASP A 361 1.02 -24.96 -2.84
C ASP A 361 2.55 -24.86 -2.77
N PRO A 362 3.15 -23.81 -3.39
CA PRO A 362 4.60 -23.73 -3.56
C PRO A 362 5.37 -23.59 -2.23
N LEU A 363 4.67 -23.25 -1.14
CA LEU A 363 5.24 -23.13 0.21
C LEU A 363 4.78 -24.26 1.15
N SER A 364 4.09 -25.29 0.63
CA SER A 364 3.58 -26.43 1.41
C SER A 364 2.80 -26.04 2.66
N MET A 365 1.93 -25.02 2.57
CA MET A 365 1.20 -24.46 3.71
C MET A 365 -0.13 -25.17 4.03
N VAL A 366 -0.63 -25.98 3.10
CA VAL A 366 -1.94 -26.64 3.19
C VAL A 366 -1.80 -28.12 3.56
N GLN A 367 -0.75 -28.80 3.08
CA GLN A 367 -0.50 -30.17 3.47
C GLN A 367 -0.13 -30.24 4.96
N PRO A 368 -0.67 -31.21 5.73
CA PRO A 368 -0.16 -31.46 7.07
C PRO A 368 1.32 -31.80 6.94
N ASN A 369 2.18 -31.17 7.76
CA ASN A 369 3.56 -31.60 7.93
C ASN A 369 3.52 -33.11 8.14
N ARG A 370 4.01 -33.89 7.16
CA ARG A 370 4.39 -35.27 7.44
C ARG A 370 5.49 -35.13 8.48
N ALA A 371 5.11 -35.29 9.75
CA ALA A 371 6.06 -35.44 10.83
C ALA A 371 7.09 -36.44 10.33
N SER A 372 8.35 -36.04 10.39
CA SER A 372 9.50 -36.91 10.24
C SER A 372 9.23 -38.14 11.11
N GLY A 373 8.82 -39.23 10.46
CA GLY A 373 8.82 -40.55 11.04
C GLY A 373 10.27 -40.84 11.35
N LYS A 374 10.68 -40.53 12.58
CA LYS A 374 11.87 -41.14 13.16
C LYS A 374 11.50 -42.60 13.36
N THR A 375 12.05 -43.39 12.45
CA THR A 375 12.32 -44.83 12.55
C THR A 375 12.77 -45.24 13.93
#